data_AF-A0AAV0IXY2-F1
#
_entry.id   AF-A0AAV0IXY2-F1
#
_cell.length_a   1.000
_cell.length_b   1.000
_cell.length_c   1.000
_cell.angle_alpha   90.00
_cell.angle_beta   90.00
_cell.angle_gamma   90.00
#
_symmetry.space_group_name_H-M   'P 1'
#
loop_
_entity.id
_entity.type
_entity.pdbx_description
1 polymer ?
#
loop_
_entity_poly.entity_id
_entity_poly.type
_entity_poly.pdbx_seq_one_letter_code
_entity_poly.pdbx_strand_id
1 'polypeptide(L)'
;MLMNHVSQASLQEPKAIQESLTLEPLSGQNHQVMTSISTGTTNHIFIISFMLRFQVQTDNPANANATASNPISPSSVQSTSRKLIEQLSAMSSSGGSISSPNPDHGTSSLLMQQQREKMVGFLAMSLEAISQTKSLDEVENTALQLAEHATDPVEKTVLKDLVSRLAEFKEVIPSSLSTIETSRGVESSVDQVKKDMEARLLHRKRQLSSLEIEVSRLGEEDMKLEAEIQQLSARKAVIVDHGRSTVAELDKANQEAAKELEELMKQCDESRQAVENRMRAKERLAQSNTSWKLFKDNLGW
;
A
#
# COMPACT_ATOMS: atom_id res chain seq x y z
N MET A 1 -15.31 -3.54 -75.63
CA MET A 1 -15.45 -3.76 -74.17
C MET A 1 -14.83 -5.11 -73.86
N LEU A 2 -13.87 -5.14 -72.93
CA LEU A 2 -13.11 -6.29 -72.40
C LEU A 2 -12.06 -6.93 -73.32
N MET A 3 -10.87 -6.30 -73.29
CA MET A 3 -9.57 -6.95 -73.42
C MET A 3 -9.36 -7.92 -72.25
N ASN A 4 -8.73 -9.07 -72.49
CA ASN A 4 -8.06 -9.82 -71.42
C ASN A 4 -6.68 -10.29 -71.89
N HIS A 5 -5.67 -9.72 -71.24
CA HIS A 5 -4.26 -10.03 -71.38
C HIS A 5 -3.92 -11.33 -70.64
N VAL A 6 -3.29 -12.26 -71.34
CA VAL A 6 -2.58 -13.39 -70.74
C VAL A 6 -1.19 -12.89 -70.34
N SER A 7 -0.92 -12.81 -69.03
CA SER A 7 0.43 -12.56 -68.51
C SER A 7 1.07 -13.89 -68.11
N GLN A 8 2.20 -14.19 -68.73
CA GLN A 8 3.14 -15.21 -68.30
C GLN A 8 3.82 -14.73 -67.01
N ALA A 9 3.85 -15.58 -65.98
CA ALA A 9 4.68 -15.37 -64.80
C ALA A 9 5.55 -16.62 -64.56
N SER A 10 6.84 -16.32 -64.51
CA SER A 10 8.02 -17.15 -64.31
C SER A 10 7.92 -18.19 -63.18
N LEU A 11 8.26 -19.44 -63.50
CA LEU A 11 8.66 -20.46 -62.52
C LEU A 11 10.04 -20.09 -61.98
N GLN A 12 10.17 -19.99 -60.65
CA GLN A 12 11.45 -19.91 -59.97
C GLN A 12 11.43 -20.88 -58.79
N GLU A 13 12.21 -21.95 -58.92
CA GLU A 13 12.50 -22.92 -57.85
C GLU A 13 13.31 -22.26 -56.72
N PRO A 14 13.09 -22.69 -55.47
CA PRO A 14 14.12 -22.62 -54.45
C PRO A 14 14.70 -24.01 -54.13
N LYS A 15 16.04 -24.07 -54.26
CA LYS A 15 16.93 -25.14 -53.81
C LYS A 15 16.91 -25.33 -52.29
N ALA A 16 16.82 -26.62 -51.92
CA ALA A 16 17.44 -27.33 -50.79
C ALA A 16 17.97 -26.55 -49.58
N ILE A 17 17.45 -26.91 -48.40
CA ILE A 17 18.27 -27.11 -47.19
C ILE A 17 17.91 -28.49 -46.62
N GLN A 18 18.90 -29.37 -46.64
CA GLN A 18 18.95 -30.62 -45.87
C GLN A 18 19.23 -30.25 -44.41
N GLU A 19 18.39 -30.72 -43.48
CA GLU A 19 18.85 -30.99 -42.12
C GLU A 19 18.40 -32.40 -41.71
N SER A 20 19.43 -33.16 -41.37
CA SER A 20 19.44 -34.50 -40.82
C SER A 20 18.79 -34.56 -39.44
N LEU A 21 17.84 -35.47 -39.24
CA LEU A 21 17.50 -35.97 -37.91
C LEU A 21 17.29 -37.49 -37.98
N THR A 22 18.36 -38.17 -37.63
CA THR A 22 18.45 -39.60 -37.35
C THR A 22 17.52 -39.96 -36.19
N LEU A 23 16.69 -40.98 -36.40
CA LEU A 23 15.87 -41.65 -35.39
C LEU A 23 16.67 -42.75 -34.66
N GLU A 24 16.17 -43.07 -33.46
CA GLU A 24 16.32 -44.29 -32.62
C GLU A 24 17.21 -44.21 -31.35
N PRO A 25 16.97 -45.05 -30.30
CA PRO A 25 15.68 -45.23 -29.57
C PRO A 25 15.87 -45.46 -28.04
N LEU A 26 14.92 -45.11 -27.18
CA LEU A 26 14.79 -45.68 -25.83
C LEU A 26 13.29 -45.72 -25.46
N SER A 27 12.62 -46.86 -25.61
CA SER A 27 12.47 -47.90 -24.59
C SER A 27 11.65 -47.46 -23.36
N GLY A 28 10.34 -47.63 -23.47
CA GLY A 28 9.46 -48.24 -22.47
C GLY A 28 9.40 -47.63 -21.06
N GLN A 29 8.30 -46.92 -20.77
CA GLN A 29 7.56 -47.16 -19.53
C GLN A 29 6.09 -46.74 -19.61
N ASN A 30 5.25 -47.68 -19.18
CA ASN A 30 3.80 -47.66 -19.08
C ASN A 30 3.22 -46.35 -18.52
N HIS A 31 2.27 -45.76 -19.24
CA HIS A 31 1.27 -44.87 -18.67
C HIS A 31 0.05 -45.70 -18.23
N GLN A 32 -0.06 -45.93 -16.92
CA GLN A 32 -1.37 -46.07 -16.28
C GLN A 32 -1.79 -44.67 -15.83
N VAL A 33 -2.64 -44.04 -16.64
CA VAL A 33 -3.42 -42.87 -16.23
C VAL A 33 -4.58 -43.41 -15.40
N MET A 34 -4.51 -43.28 -14.08
CA MET A 34 -5.68 -43.39 -13.23
C MET A 34 -5.59 -42.40 -12.08
N THR A 35 -6.46 -41.39 -12.17
CA THR A 35 -7.16 -40.73 -11.07
C THR A 35 -6.34 -40.27 -9.87
N SER A 36 -6.02 -38.97 -9.87
CA SER A 36 -6.04 -38.15 -8.67
C SER A 36 -6.35 -36.72 -9.12
N ILE A 37 -7.63 -36.35 -9.16
CA ILE A 37 -8.03 -34.94 -9.14
C ILE A 37 -7.67 -34.48 -7.73
N SER A 38 -6.44 -34.01 -7.60
CA SER A 38 -5.94 -33.37 -6.40
C SER A 38 -6.77 -32.12 -6.20
N THR A 39 -7.61 -32.15 -5.16
CA THR A 39 -8.12 -30.97 -4.46
C THR A 39 -6.92 -30.16 -3.98
N GLY A 40 -6.41 -29.31 -4.87
CA GLY A 40 -5.32 -28.37 -4.66
C GLY A 40 -5.88 -26.99 -4.32
N THR A 41 -6.32 -26.86 -3.08
CA THR A 41 -6.32 -25.62 -2.28
C THR A 41 -5.35 -24.57 -2.83
N THR A 42 -5.89 -23.55 -3.51
CA THR A 42 -5.15 -22.32 -3.78
C THR A 42 -5.85 -21.20 -3.05
N ASN A 43 -5.38 -21.03 -1.81
CA ASN A 43 -5.37 -19.80 -1.03
C ASN A 43 -6.70 -19.04 -0.91
N HIS A 44 -7.33 -19.26 0.24
CA HIS A 44 -8.08 -18.27 1.01
C HIS A 44 -7.80 -16.81 0.61
N ILE A 45 -8.62 -16.26 -0.28
CA ILE A 45 -8.99 -14.85 -0.19
C ILE A 45 -10.19 -14.81 0.77
N PHE A 46 -9.89 -15.09 2.04
CA PHE A 46 -10.67 -14.48 3.11
C PHE A 46 -10.41 -12.98 2.97
N ILE A 47 -11.33 -12.28 2.31
CA ILE A 47 -11.48 -10.84 2.53
C ILE A 47 -11.91 -10.72 3.99
N ILE A 48 -10.92 -10.64 4.87
CA ILE A 48 -11.12 -10.06 6.19
C ILE A 48 -11.57 -8.63 5.87
N SER A 49 -12.88 -8.41 5.90
CA SER A 49 -13.45 -7.08 6.08
C SER A 49 -12.84 -6.50 7.34
N PHE A 50 -11.73 -5.80 7.18
CA PHE A 50 -11.05 -5.10 8.25
C PHE A 50 -11.90 -3.85 8.52
N MET A 51 -13.00 -4.03 9.25
CA MET A 51 -13.69 -2.94 9.93
C MET A 51 -12.74 -2.41 11.00
N LEU A 52 -11.84 -1.52 10.58
CA LEU A 52 -11.12 -0.61 11.46
C LEU A 52 -12.13 0.40 12.00
N ARG A 53 -12.91 -0.06 12.97
CA ARG A 53 -13.71 0.78 13.87
C ARG A 53 -12.72 1.43 14.84
N PHE A 54 -11.98 2.44 14.37
CA PHE A 54 -11.33 3.38 15.28
C PHE A 54 -12.42 4.28 15.85
N GLN A 55 -13.02 3.79 16.93
CA GLN A 55 -13.77 4.61 17.87
C GLN A 55 -12.73 5.46 18.60
N VAL A 56 -12.47 6.67 18.09
CA VAL A 56 -11.81 7.71 18.88
C VAL A 56 -12.84 8.15 19.91
N GLN A 57 -12.92 7.36 20.98
CA GLN A 57 -13.58 7.68 22.23
C GLN A 57 -12.68 8.72 22.91
N THR A 58 -13.04 10.00 22.79
CA THR A 58 -12.46 11.06 23.64
C THR A 58 -13.11 10.98 25.01
N ASP A 59 -12.81 9.94 25.78
CA ASP A 59 -13.13 9.91 27.20
C ASP A 59 -11.95 10.48 27.98
N ASN A 60 -12.21 11.65 28.53
CA ASN A 60 -11.47 12.32 29.58
C ASN A 60 -11.21 11.35 30.76
N PRO A 61 -10.00 11.36 31.35
CA PRO A 61 -9.90 11.14 32.78
C PRO A 61 -9.20 12.33 33.43
N ALA A 62 -9.99 13.05 34.22
CA ALA A 62 -9.48 13.80 35.34
C ALA A 62 -8.78 12.85 36.33
N ASN A 63 -7.61 13.30 36.80
CA ASN A 63 -7.09 13.14 38.17
C ASN A 63 -6.54 11.75 38.59
N ALA A 64 -5.22 11.66 38.83
CA ALA A 64 -4.66 11.64 40.19
C ALA A 64 -3.14 11.35 40.25
N ASN A 65 -2.47 12.23 41.01
CA ASN A 65 -1.19 12.09 41.72
C ASN A 65 0.14 12.08 40.95
N ALA A 66 1.23 12.64 41.46
CA ALA A 66 1.53 13.74 42.39
C ALA A 66 3.06 13.73 42.49
N THR A 67 3.73 14.86 42.25
CA THR A 67 4.99 15.15 42.93
C THR A 67 4.96 16.64 43.22
N ALA A 68 4.67 16.92 44.49
CA ALA A 68 4.51 18.25 45.03
C ALA A 68 5.87 18.97 45.05
N SER A 69 5.99 19.99 44.22
CA SER A 69 6.87 21.13 44.47
C SER A 69 5.97 22.30 44.83
N ASN A 70 6.04 22.74 46.09
CA ASN A 70 5.28 23.84 46.66
C ASN A 70 5.27 25.07 45.73
N PRO A 71 4.10 25.60 45.34
CA PRO A 71 4.03 26.90 44.71
C PRO A 71 4.20 27.98 45.78
N ILE A 72 5.30 28.71 45.72
CA ILE A 72 5.45 29.97 46.45
C ILE A 72 4.39 30.92 45.90
N SER A 73 3.42 31.31 46.74
CA SER A 73 2.28 32.15 46.37
C SER A 73 2.71 33.49 45.74
N PRO A 74 2.34 33.80 44.47
CA PRO A 74 2.71 35.03 43.79
C PRO A 74 2.02 36.30 44.34
N SER A 75 1.03 36.16 45.23
CA SER A 75 0.26 37.28 45.80
C SER A 75 1.05 38.15 46.80
N SER A 76 2.07 37.59 47.45
CA SER A 76 2.93 38.33 48.39
C SER A 76 3.86 39.32 47.68
N VAL A 77 4.38 38.95 46.50
CA VAL A 77 5.34 39.79 45.75
C VAL A 77 4.66 41.03 45.16
N GLN A 78 3.46 40.86 44.59
CA GLN A 78 2.71 41.97 43.99
C GLN A 78 2.20 42.98 45.04
N SER A 79 1.82 42.52 46.22
CA SER A 79 1.36 43.41 47.30
C SER A 79 2.51 44.21 47.92
N THR A 80 3.71 43.63 47.98
CA THR A 80 4.92 44.30 48.50
C THR A 80 5.50 45.28 47.47
N SER A 81 5.52 44.90 46.19
CA SER A 81 5.93 45.76 45.06
C SER A 81 5.00 46.97 44.89
N ARG A 82 3.67 46.79 44.96
CA ARG A 82 2.72 47.91 44.92
C ARG A 82 2.93 48.90 46.08
N LYS A 83 3.16 48.40 47.30
CA LYS A 83 3.51 49.25 48.46
C LYS A 83 4.82 50.00 48.24
N LEU A 84 5.83 49.36 47.66
CA LEU A 84 7.11 49.97 47.30
C LEU A 84 6.93 51.09 46.26
N ILE A 85 6.18 50.83 45.18
CA ILE A 85 5.90 51.83 44.14
C ILE A 85 5.14 53.01 44.75
N GLU A 86 4.16 52.76 45.60
CA GLU A 86 3.34 53.79 46.25
C GLU A 86 4.16 54.62 47.24
N GLN A 87 5.03 53.99 48.05
CA GLN A 87 5.96 54.67 48.97
C GLN A 87 7.04 55.47 48.23
N LEU A 88 7.67 54.89 47.20
CA LEU A 88 8.70 55.56 46.39
C LEU A 88 8.11 56.72 45.58
N SER A 89 6.89 56.56 45.06
CA SER A 89 6.18 57.63 44.34
C SER A 89 5.75 58.77 45.28
N ALA A 90 5.28 58.45 46.50
CA ALA A 90 4.92 59.45 47.51
C ALA A 90 6.14 60.25 47.99
N MET A 91 7.32 59.62 48.10
CA MET A 91 8.56 60.29 48.47
C MET A 91 9.15 61.14 47.34
N SER A 92 8.95 60.76 46.07
CA SER A 92 9.37 61.59 44.93
C SER A 92 8.51 62.85 44.74
N SER A 93 7.26 62.82 45.21
CA SER A 93 6.34 63.98 45.18
C SER A 93 6.53 64.97 46.33
N SER A 94 7.28 64.62 47.40
CA SER A 94 7.51 65.49 48.57
C SER A 94 8.75 66.37 48.39
N GLY A 95 8.81 67.08 47.27
CA GLY A 95 9.91 67.98 46.92
C GLY A 95 9.40 69.35 46.50
N GLY A 96 8.93 70.16 47.46
CA GLY A 96 8.60 71.54 47.15
C GLY A 96 7.91 72.34 48.25
N SER A 97 8.69 72.89 49.19
CA SER A 97 8.55 74.30 49.61
C SER A 97 9.54 74.75 50.69
N ILE A 98 10.23 75.85 50.36
CA ILE A 98 10.87 76.89 51.20
C ILE A 98 12.33 76.67 51.64
N SER A 99 13.22 77.31 50.87
CA SER A 99 14.38 78.17 51.21
C SER A 99 15.26 77.86 52.43
N SER A 100 16.55 77.52 52.20
CA SER A 100 17.75 78.32 52.56
C SER A 100 19.05 77.54 52.20
N PRO A 101 20.15 78.20 51.80
CA PRO A 101 21.31 77.54 51.21
C PRO A 101 22.32 77.07 52.27
N ASN A 102 22.58 75.75 52.32
CA ASN A 102 23.77 75.19 52.93
C ASN A 102 24.46 74.28 51.89
N PRO A 103 25.70 74.57 51.47
CA PRO A 103 26.39 73.81 50.44
C PRO A 103 27.15 72.66 51.12
N ASP A 104 26.62 71.44 51.02
CA ASP A 104 27.40 70.17 51.01
C ASP A 104 26.52 68.92 51.08
N HIS A 105 25.18 69.06 51.23
CA HIS A 105 24.25 67.93 51.24
C HIS A 105 23.28 67.85 50.02
N GLY A 106 23.29 68.86 49.13
CA GLY A 106 22.34 68.94 48.01
C GLY A 106 22.54 67.86 46.93
N THR A 107 23.78 67.44 46.70
CA THR A 107 24.13 66.49 45.62
C THR A 107 23.68 65.06 45.94
N SER A 108 23.69 64.67 47.21
CA SER A 108 23.27 63.34 47.66
C SER A 108 21.75 63.15 47.58
N SER A 109 20.97 64.22 47.79
CA SER A 109 19.50 64.18 47.74
C SER A 109 18.99 63.99 46.31
N LEU A 110 19.57 64.74 45.36
CA LEU A 110 19.22 64.66 43.94
C LEU A 110 19.56 63.28 43.34
N LEU A 111 20.73 62.74 43.69
CA LEU A 111 21.20 61.42 43.23
C LEU A 111 20.29 60.29 43.76
N MET A 112 19.86 60.36 45.01
CA MET A 112 18.91 59.39 45.58
C MET A 112 17.53 59.48 44.92
N GLN A 113 17.07 60.68 44.57
CA GLN A 113 15.81 60.85 43.86
C GLN A 113 15.86 60.24 42.45
N GLN A 114 16.97 60.40 41.75
CA GLN A 114 17.20 59.75 40.45
C GLN A 114 17.20 58.22 40.55
N GLN A 115 17.82 57.66 41.60
CA GLN A 115 17.80 56.20 41.82
C GLN A 115 16.40 55.69 42.15
N ARG A 116 15.58 56.44 42.90
CA ARG A 116 14.17 56.08 43.13
C ARG A 116 13.37 56.09 41.84
N GLU A 117 13.53 57.11 41.00
CA GLU A 117 12.84 57.17 39.71
C GLU A 117 13.26 56.01 38.79
N LYS A 118 14.55 55.68 38.77
CA LYS A 118 15.07 54.51 38.05
C LYS A 118 14.47 53.20 38.58
N MET A 119 14.40 53.04 39.90
CA MET A 119 13.77 51.88 40.55
C MET A 119 12.28 51.77 40.22
N VAL A 120 11.54 52.87 40.22
CA VAL A 120 10.12 52.91 39.81
C VAL A 120 9.98 52.47 38.36
N GLY A 121 10.87 52.93 37.47
CA GLY A 121 10.93 52.49 36.08
C GLY A 121 11.15 50.98 35.93
N PHE A 122 12.09 50.40 36.69
CA PHE A 122 12.31 48.96 36.69
C PHE A 122 11.12 48.17 37.26
N LEU A 123 10.51 48.64 38.35
CA LEU A 123 9.35 47.97 38.96
C LEU A 123 8.10 48.01 38.06
N ALA A 124 8.03 48.94 37.11
CA ALA A 124 6.98 48.97 36.10
C ALA A 124 7.18 47.93 34.97
N MET A 125 8.38 47.39 34.81
CA MET A 125 8.69 46.35 33.82
C MET A 125 8.38 44.95 34.35
N SER A 126 8.15 43.99 33.44
CA SER A 126 8.09 42.57 33.81
C SER A 126 9.49 42.00 34.06
N LEU A 127 9.61 40.95 34.87
CA LEU A 127 10.88 40.24 35.10
C LEU A 127 11.49 39.71 33.79
N GLU A 128 10.64 39.29 32.85
CA GLU A 128 11.06 38.90 31.50
C GLU A 128 11.69 40.08 30.76
N ALA A 129 11.05 41.25 30.74
CA ALA A 129 11.58 42.44 30.09
C ALA A 129 12.90 42.90 30.73
N ILE A 130 13.00 42.90 32.06
CA ILE A 130 14.23 43.25 32.80
C ILE A 130 15.36 42.27 32.49
N SER A 131 15.05 40.97 32.38
CA SER A 131 16.01 39.93 32.01
C SER A 131 16.46 40.05 30.56
N GLN A 132 15.56 40.39 29.64
CA GLN A 132 15.87 40.58 28.21
C GLN A 132 16.74 41.82 27.96
N THR A 133 16.54 42.89 28.73
CA THR A 133 17.41 44.09 28.68
C THR A 133 18.72 43.93 29.45
N LYS A 134 18.96 42.75 30.06
CA LYS A 134 20.14 42.47 30.90
C LYS A 134 20.31 43.49 32.04
N SER A 135 19.20 44.05 32.54
CA SER A 135 19.23 45.13 33.52
C SER A 135 19.12 44.66 34.97
N LEU A 136 19.06 43.34 35.23
CA LEU A 136 18.90 42.77 36.57
C LEU A 136 20.03 43.17 37.54
N ASP A 137 21.27 43.27 37.05
CA ASP A 137 22.41 43.78 37.82
C ASP A 137 22.24 45.27 38.18
N GLU A 138 21.68 46.05 37.26
CA GLU A 138 21.38 47.46 37.50
C GLU A 138 20.24 47.64 38.50
N VAL A 139 19.21 46.79 38.46
CA VAL A 139 18.12 46.80 39.44
C VAL A 139 18.67 46.47 40.84
N GLU A 140 19.50 45.44 40.95
CA GLU A 140 20.11 45.04 42.23
C GLU A 140 21.00 46.15 42.79
N ASN A 141 21.88 46.73 41.98
CA ASN A 141 22.75 47.82 42.39
C ASN A 141 21.94 49.07 42.82
N THR A 142 20.86 49.38 42.12
CA THR A 142 19.95 50.48 42.48
C THR A 142 19.25 50.20 43.82
N ALA A 143 18.82 48.97 44.06
CA ALA A 143 18.20 48.55 45.33
C ALA A 143 19.19 48.60 46.50
N LEU A 144 20.43 48.15 46.29
CA LEU A 144 21.50 48.22 47.28
C LEU A 144 21.83 49.66 47.69
N GLN A 145 22.03 50.55 46.70
CA GLN A 145 22.31 51.97 46.95
C GLN A 145 21.16 52.64 47.73
N LEU A 146 19.91 52.35 47.38
CA LEU A 146 18.76 52.86 48.13
C LEU A 146 18.70 52.29 49.56
N ALA A 147 19.04 51.01 49.76
CA ALA A 147 19.01 50.37 51.08
C ALA A 147 20.09 50.88 52.04
N GLU A 148 21.25 51.28 51.50
CA GLU A 148 22.34 51.87 52.28
C GLU A 148 21.95 53.23 52.85
N HIS A 149 21.25 54.06 52.06
CA HIS A 149 20.86 55.43 52.40
C HIS A 149 19.45 55.57 52.99
N ALA A 150 18.68 54.49 53.06
CA ALA A 150 17.34 54.48 53.67
C ALA A 150 17.40 54.78 55.18
N THR A 151 16.74 55.87 55.60
CA THR A 151 16.55 56.25 57.01
C THR A 151 15.39 55.52 57.67
N ASP A 152 14.40 55.05 56.89
CA ASP A 152 13.29 54.25 57.40
C ASP A 152 13.69 52.76 57.53
N PRO A 153 13.62 52.16 58.73
CA PRO A 153 13.93 50.75 58.92
C PRO A 153 13.02 49.81 58.12
N VAL A 154 11.78 50.21 57.80
CA VAL A 154 10.86 49.40 57.00
C VAL A 154 11.31 49.40 55.53
N GLU A 155 11.52 50.57 54.92
CA GLU A 155 12.08 50.74 53.57
C GLU A 155 13.38 49.92 53.40
N LYS A 156 14.29 50.03 54.37
CA LYS A 156 15.57 49.31 54.36
C LYS A 156 15.41 47.79 54.37
N THR A 157 14.47 47.28 55.15
CA THR A 157 14.20 45.84 55.22
C THR A 157 13.60 45.33 53.92
N VAL A 158 12.66 46.10 53.34
CA VAL A 158 12.00 45.77 52.08
C VAL A 158 12.99 45.78 50.89
N LEU A 159 13.91 46.74 50.83
CA LEU A 159 14.94 46.78 49.78
C LEU A 159 15.95 45.63 49.90
N LYS A 160 16.31 45.21 51.11
CA LYS A 160 17.15 44.02 51.32
C LYS A 160 16.45 42.72 50.93
N ASP A 161 15.14 42.60 51.19
CA ASP A 161 14.33 41.48 50.71
C ASP A 161 14.26 41.46 49.18
N LEU A 162 14.11 42.64 48.55
CA LEU A 162 14.15 42.78 47.09
C LEU A 162 15.49 42.31 46.50
N VAL A 163 16.62 42.71 47.08
CA VAL A 163 17.96 42.26 46.66
C VAL A 163 18.08 40.74 46.77
N SER A 164 17.61 40.15 47.87
CA SER A 164 17.65 38.69 48.06
C SER A 164 16.84 37.95 46.99
N ARG A 165 15.65 38.46 46.65
CA ARG A 165 14.80 37.92 45.58
C ARG A 165 15.38 38.13 44.18
N LEU A 166 16.08 39.25 43.94
CA LEU A 166 16.75 39.49 42.67
C LEU A 166 17.85 38.45 42.42
N ALA A 167 18.57 38.01 43.46
CA ALA A 167 19.53 36.92 43.34
C ALA A 167 18.87 35.61 42.90
N GLU A 168 17.72 35.24 43.47
CA GLU A 168 16.92 34.08 43.04
C GLU A 168 16.44 34.23 41.58
N PHE A 169 15.98 35.42 41.19
CA PHE A 169 15.51 35.68 39.83
C PHE A 169 16.62 35.61 38.79
N LYS A 170 17.86 35.98 39.12
CA LYS A 170 19.01 35.86 38.19
C LYS A 170 19.31 34.42 37.82
N GLU A 171 19.04 33.47 38.71
CA GLU A 171 19.25 32.05 38.44
C GLU A 171 18.06 31.44 37.69
N VAL A 172 16.83 31.76 38.12
CA VAL A 172 15.62 31.08 37.65
C VAL A 172 15.07 31.64 36.34
N ILE A 173 15.16 32.95 36.09
CA ILE A 173 14.51 33.56 34.92
C ILE A 173 15.19 33.19 33.60
N PRO A 174 16.53 33.25 33.45
CA PRO A 174 17.19 32.88 32.20
C PRO A 174 16.95 31.42 31.81
N SER A 175 16.98 30.51 32.79
CA SER A 175 16.71 29.08 32.59
C SER A 175 15.25 28.83 32.19
N SER A 176 14.31 29.53 32.82
CA SER A 176 12.88 29.48 32.47
C SER A 176 12.62 29.99 31.05
N LEU A 177 13.21 31.12 30.65
CA LEU A 177 13.06 31.66 29.30
C LEU A 177 13.65 30.73 28.24
N SER A 178 14.84 30.18 28.48
CA SER A 178 15.43 29.17 27.59
C SER A 178 14.54 27.92 27.45
N THR A 179 13.91 27.48 28.55
CA THR A 179 12.96 26.36 28.54
C THR A 179 11.71 26.67 27.73
N ILE A 180 11.14 27.88 27.87
CA ILE A 180 9.95 28.32 27.10
C ILE A 180 10.28 28.41 25.61
N GLU A 181 11.45 28.92 25.25
CA GLU A 181 11.83 29.07 23.84
C GLU A 181 12.11 27.72 23.17
N THR A 182 12.81 26.82 23.88
CA THR A 182 12.99 25.44 23.42
C THR A 182 11.68 24.68 23.32
N SER A 183 10.76 24.83 24.30
CA SER A 183 9.44 24.19 24.24
C SER A 183 8.60 24.72 23.08
N ARG A 184 8.62 26.03 22.81
CA ARG A 184 7.93 26.63 21.66
C ARG A 184 8.47 26.10 20.32
N GLY A 185 9.79 25.91 20.22
CA GLY A 185 10.42 25.29 19.06
C GLY A 185 9.94 23.84 18.85
N VAL A 186 9.85 23.08 19.94
CA VAL A 186 9.33 21.69 19.92
C VAL A 186 7.85 21.67 19.51
N GLU A 187 7.00 22.53 20.07
CA GLU A 187 5.58 22.63 19.71
C GLU A 187 5.39 22.86 18.21
N SER A 188 6.10 23.83 17.64
CA SER A 188 6.05 24.11 16.20
C SER A 188 6.50 22.90 15.36
N SER A 189 7.55 22.20 15.79
CA SER A 189 8.00 20.98 15.13
C SER A 189 6.97 19.86 15.21
N VAL A 190 6.32 19.67 16.35
CA VAL A 190 5.28 18.65 16.55
C VAL A 190 4.07 18.93 15.67
N ASP A 191 3.64 20.19 15.58
CA ASP A 191 2.54 20.59 14.69
C ASP A 191 2.85 20.30 13.22
N GLN A 192 4.10 20.52 12.80
CA GLN A 192 4.53 20.22 11.45
C GLN A 192 4.54 18.70 11.18
N VAL A 193 5.04 17.90 12.13
CA VAL A 193 5.02 16.43 12.03
C VAL A 193 3.58 15.90 11.98
N LYS A 194 2.68 16.47 12.79
CA LYS A 194 1.26 16.10 12.80
C LYS A 194 0.60 16.33 11.44
N LYS A 195 0.77 17.52 10.85
CA LYS A 195 0.22 17.84 9.52
C LYS A 195 0.76 16.91 8.44
N ASP A 196 2.06 16.62 8.47
CA ASP A 196 2.68 15.69 7.53
C ASP A 196 2.15 14.25 7.69
N MET A 197 1.99 13.77 8.93
CA MET A 197 1.39 12.46 9.20
C MET A 197 -0.07 12.38 8.72
N GLU A 198 -0.88 13.42 8.95
CA GLU A 198 -2.26 13.50 8.48
C GLU A 198 -2.32 13.45 6.94
N ALA A 199 -1.45 14.19 6.25
CA ALA A 199 -1.37 14.17 4.79
C ALA A 199 -0.98 12.78 4.25
N ARG A 200 0.02 12.13 4.88
CA ARG A 200 0.43 10.76 4.52
C ARG A 200 -0.67 9.74 4.76
N LEU A 201 -1.42 9.85 5.86
CA LEU A 201 -2.57 9.00 6.14
C LEU A 201 -3.67 9.17 5.10
N LEU A 202 -4.03 10.41 4.75
CA LEU A 202 -5.03 10.68 3.73
C LEU A 202 -4.60 10.16 2.35
N HIS A 203 -3.31 10.27 2.02
CA HIS A 203 -2.77 9.71 0.79
C HIS A 203 -2.88 8.17 0.77
N ARG A 204 -2.45 7.50 1.84
CA ARG A 204 -2.57 6.03 1.95
C ARG A 204 -4.02 5.54 1.89
N LYS A 205 -4.96 6.25 2.52
CA LYS A 205 -6.40 5.93 2.43
C LYS A 205 -6.91 5.95 0.99
N ARG A 206 -6.50 6.95 0.19
CA ARG A 206 -6.85 7.01 -1.23
C ARG A 206 -6.24 5.86 -2.03
N GLN A 207 -4.99 5.50 -1.77
CA GLN A 207 -4.34 4.35 -2.41
C GLN A 207 -5.06 3.04 -2.09
N LEU A 208 -5.42 2.84 -0.82
CA LEU A 208 -6.17 1.66 -0.39
C LEU A 208 -7.54 1.59 -1.09
N SER A 209 -8.29 2.69 -1.10
CA SER A 209 -9.59 2.73 -1.80
C SER A 209 -9.45 2.44 -3.29
N SER A 210 -8.40 2.94 -3.95
CA SER A 210 -8.12 2.62 -5.35
C SER A 210 -7.81 1.13 -5.55
N LEU A 211 -7.04 0.51 -4.65
CA LEU A 211 -6.72 -0.91 -4.71
C LEU A 211 -7.95 -1.79 -4.44
N GLU A 212 -8.83 -1.40 -3.52
CA GLU A 212 -10.08 -2.10 -3.24
C GLU A 212 -11.01 -2.15 -4.47
N ILE A 213 -11.10 -1.04 -5.21
CA ILE A 213 -11.85 -0.98 -6.47
C ILE A 213 -11.23 -1.92 -7.51
N GLU A 214 -9.90 -1.90 -7.66
CA GLU A 214 -9.21 -2.74 -8.63
C GLU A 214 -9.33 -4.24 -8.30
N VAL A 215 -9.23 -4.61 -7.02
CA VAL A 215 -9.47 -5.99 -6.56
C VAL A 215 -10.90 -6.44 -6.89
N SER A 216 -11.89 -5.57 -6.71
CA SER A 216 -13.28 -5.87 -7.05
C SER A 216 -13.46 -6.10 -8.56
N ARG A 217 -12.86 -5.23 -9.39
CA ARG A 217 -12.88 -5.34 -10.85
C ARG A 217 -12.24 -6.66 -11.33
N LEU A 218 -11.08 -7.00 -10.78
CA LEU A 218 -10.38 -8.25 -11.10
C LEU A 218 -11.19 -9.48 -10.65
N GLY A 219 -11.88 -9.42 -9.52
CA GLY A 219 -12.78 -10.49 -9.07
C GLY A 219 -13.95 -10.73 -10.02
N GLU A 220 -14.55 -9.67 -10.58
CA GLU A 220 -15.59 -9.80 -11.60
C GLU A 220 -15.07 -10.43 -12.90
N GLU A 221 -13.87 -10.03 -13.32
CA GLU A 221 -13.21 -10.57 -14.51
C GLU A 221 -12.84 -12.05 -14.33
N ASP A 222 -12.35 -12.45 -13.15
CA ASP A 222 -12.05 -13.83 -12.78
C ASP A 222 -13.31 -14.71 -12.83
N MET A 223 -14.42 -14.26 -12.25
CA MET A 223 -15.70 -14.99 -12.31
C MET A 223 -16.21 -15.18 -13.75
N LYS A 224 -16.01 -14.17 -14.61
CA LYS A 224 -16.39 -14.27 -16.02
C LYS A 224 -15.54 -15.31 -16.77
N LEU A 225 -14.23 -15.30 -16.54
CA LEU A 225 -13.31 -16.26 -17.16
C LEU A 225 -13.60 -17.68 -16.68
N GLU A 226 -13.88 -17.87 -15.40
CA GLU A 226 -14.24 -19.18 -14.85
C GLU A 226 -15.53 -19.73 -15.50
N ALA A 227 -16.54 -18.88 -15.71
CA ALA A 227 -17.76 -19.28 -16.42
C ALA A 227 -17.49 -19.71 -17.88
N GLU A 228 -16.61 -19.00 -18.58
CA GLU A 228 -16.20 -19.34 -19.95
C GLU A 228 -15.44 -20.67 -20.00
N ILE A 229 -14.53 -20.90 -19.05
CA ILE A 229 -13.78 -22.16 -18.92
C ILE A 229 -14.74 -23.34 -18.70
N GLN A 230 -15.74 -23.18 -17.84
CA GLN A 230 -16.75 -24.21 -17.60
C GLN A 230 -17.58 -24.51 -18.85
N GLN A 231 -18.01 -23.47 -19.58
CA GLN A 231 -18.74 -23.64 -20.84
C GLN A 231 -17.92 -24.38 -21.90
N LEU A 232 -16.66 -23.99 -22.09
CA LEU A 232 -15.75 -24.64 -23.03
C LEU A 232 -15.48 -26.10 -22.65
N SER A 233 -15.32 -26.37 -21.35
CA SER A 233 -15.13 -27.72 -20.84
C SER A 233 -16.34 -28.63 -21.11
N ALA A 234 -17.55 -28.11 -20.90
CA ALA A 234 -18.79 -28.83 -21.23
C ALA A 234 -18.89 -29.11 -22.74
N ARG A 235 -18.59 -28.11 -23.59
CA ARG A 235 -18.59 -28.30 -25.05
C ARG A 235 -17.56 -29.32 -25.51
N LYS A 236 -16.36 -29.31 -24.92
CA LYS A 236 -15.32 -30.30 -25.20
C LYS A 236 -15.79 -31.71 -24.87
N ALA A 237 -16.45 -31.91 -23.73
CA ALA A 237 -16.99 -33.21 -23.34
C ALA A 237 -17.98 -33.76 -24.38
N VAL A 238 -18.92 -32.92 -24.85
CA VAL A 238 -19.89 -33.30 -25.89
C VAL A 238 -19.20 -33.71 -27.20
N ILE A 239 -18.19 -32.96 -27.64
CA ILE A 239 -17.46 -33.28 -28.88
C ILE A 239 -16.70 -34.59 -28.73
N VAL A 240 -16.06 -34.83 -27.59
CA VAL A 240 -15.34 -36.08 -27.32
C VAL A 240 -16.30 -37.27 -27.31
N ASP A 241 -17.46 -37.14 -26.66
CA ASP A 241 -18.47 -38.19 -26.61
C ASP A 241 -19.02 -38.51 -28.01
N HIS A 242 -19.33 -37.48 -28.80
CA HIS A 242 -19.75 -37.64 -30.18
C HIS A 242 -18.67 -38.31 -31.04
N GLY A 243 -17.41 -37.86 -30.92
CA GLY A 243 -16.28 -38.46 -31.62
C GLY A 243 -16.11 -39.95 -31.30
N ARG A 244 -16.26 -40.35 -30.03
CA ARG A 244 -16.24 -41.78 -29.65
C ARG A 244 -17.38 -42.56 -30.30
N SER A 245 -18.59 -42.00 -30.36
CA SER A 245 -19.74 -42.64 -31.03
C SER A 245 -19.48 -42.83 -32.52
N THR A 246 -18.99 -41.80 -33.21
CA THR A 246 -18.70 -41.86 -34.65
C THR A 246 -17.61 -42.88 -34.97
N VAL A 247 -16.57 -42.99 -34.13
CA VAL A 247 -15.53 -44.03 -34.29
C VAL A 247 -16.14 -45.42 -34.15
N ALA A 248 -17.01 -45.65 -33.16
CA ALA A 248 -17.68 -46.94 -33.00
C ALA A 248 -18.59 -47.30 -34.18
N GLU A 249 -19.30 -46.32 -34.74
CA GLU A 249 -20.11 -46.50 -35.96
C GLU A 249 -19.24 -46.84 -37.18
N LEU A 250 -18.10 -46.15 -37.34
CA LEU A 250 -17.15 -46.41 -38.41
C LEU A 250 -16.55 -47.81 -38.29
N ASP A 251 -16.15 -48.23 -37.10
CA ASP A 251 -15.62 -49.57 -36.85
C ASP A 251 -16.64 -50.65 -37.19
N LYS A 252 -17.91 -50.43 -36.82
CA LYS A 252 -19.01 -51.33 -37.18
C LYS A 252 -19.18 -51.41 -38.71
N ALA A 253 -19.26 -50.28 -39.39
CA ALA A 253 -19.40 -50.23 -40.85
C ALA A 253 -18.22 -50.91 -41.57
N ASN A 254 -17.00 -50.70 -41.07
CA ASN A 254 -15.80 -51.37 -41.60
C ASN A 254 -15.86 -52.89 -41.42
N GLN A 255 -16.34 -53.38 -40.27
CA GLN A 255 -16.54 -54.82 -40.04
C GLN A 255 -17.62 -55.41 -40.96
N GLU A 256 -18.70 -54.69 -41.20
CA GLU A 256 -19.78 -55.11 -42.12
C GLU A 256 -19.27 -55.16 -43.56
N ALA A 257 -18.59 -54.11 -44.04
CA ALA A 257 -18.00 -54.06 -45.37
C ALA A 257 -16.95 -55.17 -45.59
N ALA A 258 -16.14 -55.49 -44.57
CA ALA A 258 -15.18 -56.59 -44.64
C ALA A 258 -15.87 -57.95 -44.84
N LYS A 259 -16.99 -58.20 -44.14
CA LYS A 259 -17.79 -59.43 -44.29
C LYS A 259 -18.44 -59.52 -45.66
N GLU A 260 -18.99 -58.42 -46.16
CA GLU A 260 -19.57 -58.36 -47.51
C GLU A 260 -18.53 -58.64 -48.59
N LEU A 261 -17.31 -58.11 -48.43
CA LEU A 261 -16.20 -58.37 -49.35
C LEU A 261 -15.80 -59.86 -49.33
N GLU A 262 -15.71 -60.47 -48.15
CA GLU A 262 -15.39 -61.91 -48.01
C GLU A 262 -16.45 -62.80 -48.70
N GLU A 263 -17.73 -62.51 -48.49
CA GLU A 263 -18.82 -63.23 -49.14
C GLU A 263 -18.81 -63.02 -50.67
N LEU A 264 -18.53 -61.80 -51.14
CA LEU A 264 -18.38 -61.52 -52.57
C LEU A 264 -17.23 -62.32 -53.19
N MET A 265 -16.07 -62.40 -52.51
CA MET A 265 -14.93 -63.20 -52.98
C MET A 265 -15.29 -64.68 -53.09
N LYS A 266 -16.00 -65.22 -52.09
CA LYS A 266 -16.50 -66.59 -52.12
C LYS A 266 -17.44 -66.83 -53.31
N GLN A 267 -18.37 -65.93 -53.59
CA GLN A 267 -19.27 -66.04 -54.74
C GLN A 267 -18.53 -65.95 -56.08
N CYS A 268 -17.50 -65.11 -56.18
CA CYS A 268 -16.64 -65.06 -57.37
C CYS A 268 -15.93 -66.39 -57.59
N ASP A 269 -15.46 -67.06 -56.54
CA ASP A 269 -14.82 -68.37 -56.60
C ASP A 269 -15.80 -69.47 -57.04
N GLU A 270 -16.99 -69.50 -56.46
CA GLU A 270 -18.07 -70.41 -56.84
C GLU A 270 -18.46 -70.23 -58.31
N SER A 271 -18.63 -68.98 -58.76
CA SER A 271 -18.94 -68.64 -60.15
C SER A 271 -17.84 -69.11 -61.11
N ARG A 272 -16.57 -68.84 -60.77
CA ARG A 272 -15.40 -69.31 -61.53
C ARG A 272 -15.37 -70.83 -61.65
N GLN A 273 -15.62 -71.55 -60.56
CA GLN A 273 -15.67 -73.01 -60.55
C GLN A 273 -16.84 -73.53 -61.40
N ALA A 274 -18.01 -72.89 -61.32
CA ALA A 274 -19.18 -73.25 -62.13
C ALA A 274 -18.92 -73.07 -63.63
N VAL A 275 -18.25 -71.98 -64.03
CA VAL A 275 -17.83 -71.75 -65.42
C VAL A 275 -16.87 -72.83 -65.89
N GLU A 276 -15.87 -73.18 -65.09
CA GLU A 276 -14.90 -74.23 -65.42
C GLU A 276 -15.58 -75.59 -65.58
N ASN A 277 -16.45 -75.97 -64.64
CA ASN A 277 -17.23 -77.20 -64.70
C ASN A 277 -18.13 -77.26 -65.94
N ARG A 278 -18.78 -76.15 -66.30
CA ARG A 278 -19.58 -76.05 -67.52
C ARG A 278 -18.74 -76.27 -68.77
N MET A 279 -17.51 -75.74 -68.82
CA MET A 279 -16.60 -75.93 -69.95
C MET A 279 -16.18 -77.40 -70.08
N ARG A 280 -15.76 -78.04 -68.97
CA ARG A 280 -15.45 -79.48 -68.95
C ARG A 280 -16.64 -80.34 -69.41
N ALA A 281 -17.85 -80.00 -68.98
CA ALA A 281 -19.06 -80.71 -69.39
C ALA A 281 -19.34 -80.56 -70.89
N LYS A 282 -19.19 -79.34 -71.45
CA LYS A 282 -19.30 -79.09 -72.89
C LYS A 282 -18.27 -79.88 -73.70
N GLU A 283 -17.03 -79.96 -73.22
CA GLU A 283 -15.97 -80.74 -73.87
C GLU A 283 -16.30 -82.24 -73.90
N ARG A 284 -16.71 -82.83 -72.77
CA ARG A 284 -17.14 -84.23 -72.69
C ARG A 284 -18.33 -84.52 -73.59
N LEU A 285 -19.30 -83.60 -73.66
CA LEU A 285 -20.45 -83.71 -74.55
C LEU A 285 -20.02 -83.71 -76.02
N ALA A 286 -19.09 -82.81 -76.41
CA ALA A 286 -18.54 -82.77 -77.75
C ALA A 286 -17.81 -84.09 -78.12
N GLN A 287 -16.98 -84.62 -77.22
CA GLN A 287 -16.28 -85.90 -77.41
C GLN A 287 -17.27 -87.07 -77.57
N SER A 288 -18.31 -87.12 -76.73
CA SER A 288 -19.36 -88.15 -76.79
C SER A 288 -20.13 -88.08 -78.11
N ASN A 289 -20.47 -86.86 -78.57
CA ASN A 289 -21.13 -86.64 -79.86
C ASN A 289 -20.26 -87.10 -81.04
N THR A 290 -18.95 -86.86 -81.01
CA THR A 290 -18.00 -87.37 -82.03
C THR A 290 -17.94 -88.89 -82.01
N SER A 291 -17.85 -89.50 -80.82
CA SER A 291 -17.82 -90.97 -80.66
C SER A 291 -19.10 -91.62 -81.16
N TRP A 292 -20.26 -91.02 -80.87
CA TRP A 292 -21.56 -91.48 -81.38
C TRP A 292 -21.65 -91.40 -82.90
N LYS A 293 -21.16 -90.31 -83.51
CA LYS A 293 -21.09 -90.19 -84.98
C LYS A 293 -20.28 -91.34 -85.58
N LEU A 294 -19.05 -91.56 -85.10
CA LEU A 294 -18.18 -92.66 -85.56
C LEU A 294 -18.83 -94.04 -85.39
N PHE A 295 -19.53 -94.27 -84.28
CA PHE A 295 -20.25 -95.52 -84.04
C PHE A 295 -21.36 -95.75 -85.09
N LYS A 296 -22.16 -94.72 -85.38
CA LYS A 296 -23.20 -94.83 -86.43
C LYS A 296 -22.58 -95.11 -87.79
N ASP A 297 -21.50 -94.41 -88.14
CA ASP A 297 -20.81 -94.58 -89.42
C ASP A 297 -20.31 -96.04 -89.57
N ASN A 298 -19.79 -96.65 -88.49
CA ASN A 298 -19.34 -98.06 -88.49
C ASN A 298 -20.47 -99.09 -88.62
N LEU A 299 -21.71 -98.74 -88.24
CA LEU A 299 -22.88 -99.61 -88.39
C LEU A 299 -23.51 -99.54 -89.79
N GLY A 300 -22.99 -98.68 -90.67
CA GLY A 300 -23.55 -98.47 -92.02
C GLY A 300 -24.87 -97.69 -92.02
N TRP A 301 -25.09 -96.84 -91.00
CA TRP A 301 -26.24 -95.95 -90.86
C TRP A 301 -25.93 -94.54 -91.36
#